data_AF-A0AB39ZTT9-F1
#
_entry.id   AF-A0AB39ZTT9-F1
#
_cell.length_a   1.000
_cell.length_b   1.000
_cell.length_c   1.000
_cell.angle_alpha   90.00
_cell.angle_beta   90.00
_cell.angle_gamma   90.00
#
_symmetry.space_group_name_H-M   'P 1'
#
loop_
_entity.id
_entity.type
_entity.pdbx_description
1 polymer ?
#
loop_
_entity_poly.entity_id
_entity_poly.type
_entity_poly.pdbx_seq_one_letter_code
_entity_poly.pdbx_strand_id
1 'polypeptide(L)'
;MPSFLGVAISLALLSLVVGQATNVSQSMDLYILQNQRQYDAKIKQLEDQLANFRILFNKRIEALTVQADSMQLKLEQASAHLDPITLIDSWSKQCVQNYSGTIPTVSAARTSITNCAENINGVLNSPESTYNTLNSYYKNNLKSGLAQCVRLHPTAQLNYTLCVTKVIGDANKYTVTSQNNFNNYLKSSECTAENRVRSSWQCSFGQVYSITSRVEVALQLIDTCIANRLVCGSILCSVDKPSCPNVANVTLAEINPQNDTIRNPFTFVTNSMNCVEFRLNR
;
A
#
# COMPACT_ATOMS: atom_id res chain seq x y z
N MET A 1 -11.96 26.59 20.16
CA MET A 1 -12.55 27.36 19.04
C MET A 1 -12.40 26.55 17.77
N PRO A 2 -13.51 26.03 17.22
CA PRO A 2 -13.72 26.16 15.80
C PRO A 2 -15.14 26.64 15.47
N SER A 3 -15.20 27.34 14.34
CA SER A 3 -16.34 28.04 13.74
C SER A 3 -17.46 27.09 13.29
N PHE A 4 -18.69 27.33 13.78
CA PHE A 4 -19.93 26.85 13.19
C PHE A 4 -20.59 28.03 12.45
N LEU A 5 -20.43 28.07 11.13
CA LEU A 5 -21.11 28.97 10.19
C LEU A 5 -21.15 28.22 8.85
N GLY A 6 -22.27 27.95 8.19
CA GLY A 6 -23.67 28.22 8.49
C GLY A 6 -24.52 27.40 7.53
N VAL A 7 -25.66 26.91 8.01
CA VAL A 7 -26.73 26.42 7.14
C VAL A 7 -27.91 27.34 7.40
N ALA A 8 -28.11 28.30 6.50
CA ALA A 8 -29.25 29.19 6.52
C ALA A 8 -30.07 29.01 5.24
N ILE A 9 -31.28 28.47 5.46
CA ILE A 9 -32.58 28.92 4.95
C ILE A 9 -32.82 28.84 3.44
N SER A 10 -33.76 27.95 3.09
CA SER A 10 -34.79 28.25 2.07
C SER A 10 -36.15 27.75 2.57
N LEU A 11 -36.59 28.34 3.69
CA LEU A 11 -37.98 28.34 4.15
C LEU A 11 -38.65 29.57 3.53
N ALA A 12 -39.06 29.47 2.28
CA ALA A 12 -39.92 30.46 1.65
C ALA A 12 -40.77 29.71 0.63
N LEU A 13 -42.00 29.36 0.99
CA LEU A 13 -43.12 29.10 0.06
C LEU A 13 -44.46 28.75 0.74
N LEU A 14 -44.57 28.70 2.07
CA LEU A 14 -45.82 28.38 2.76
C LEU A 14 -46.34 29.56 3.57
N SER A 15 -46.73 30.61 2.88
CA SER A 15 -47.60 31.64 3.44
C SER A 15 -48.67 31.99 2.42
N LEU A 16 -49.81 31.30 2.51
CA LEU A 16 -51.18 31.72 2.18
C LEU A 16 -52.05 30.46 2.01
N VAL A 17 -52.92 30.20 2.99
CA VAL A 17 -54.34 29.80 2.87
C VAL A 17 -54.75 29.24 4.25
N VAL A 18 -55.47 30.05 5.02
CA VAL A 18 -56.13 29.66 6.27
C VAL A 18 -57.60 29.40 5.93
N GLY A 19 -58.11 28.22 6.31
CA GLY A 19 -59.53 27.92 6.25
C GLY A 19 -59.82 26.42 6.10
N GLN A 20 -59.83 25.70 7.22
CA GLN A 20 -60.35 24.32 7.39
C GLN A 20 -59.69 23.14 6.63
N ALA A 21 -58.68 23.37 5.77
CA ALA A 21 -57.83 22.31 5.19
C ALA A 21 -56.47 22.11 5.91
N THR A 22 -56.24 22.80 7.02
CA THR A 22 -54.91 23.08 7.59
C THR A 22 -54.23 21.93 8.31
N ASN A 23 -54.97 21.02 8.96
CA ASN A 23 -54.35 19.94 9.75
C ASN A 23 -53.75 18.82 8.89
N VAL A 24 -54.38 18.47 7.77
CA VAL A 24 -53.92 17.37 6.91
C VAL A 24 -52.82 17.82 5.95
N SER A 25 -52.78 19.09 5.52
CA SER A 25 -51.62 19.61 4.76
C SER A 25 -50.37 19.71 5.65
N GLN A 26 -50.51 20.22 6.88
CA GLN A 26 -49.39 20.33 7.83
C GLN A 26 -48.84 18.96 8.25
N SER A 27 -49.71 17.97 8.48
CA SER A 27 -49.30 16.58 8.75
C SER A 27 -48.54 15.97 7.57
N MET A 28 -48.97 16.23 6.33
CA MET A 28 -48.30 15.74 5.14
C MET A 28 -46.95 16.44 4.89
N ASP A 29 -46.85 17.73 5.16
CA ASP A 29 -45.59 18.48 5.09
C ASP A 29 -44.58 17.94 6.11
N LEU A 30 -45.02 17.65 7.33
CA LEU A 30 -44.19 16.99 8.35
C LEU A 30 -43.75 15.58 7.92
N TYR A 31 -44.65 14.82 7.30
CA TYR A 31 -44.34 13.49 6.75
C TYR A 31 -43.29 13.56 5.63
N ILE A 32 -43.43 14.49 4.69
CA ILE A 32 -42.44 14.73 3.62
C ILE A 32 -41.10 15.11 4.23
N LEU A 33 -41.08 16.08 5.13
CA LEU A 33 -39.86 16.57 5.76
C LEU A 33 -39.15 15.47 6.56
N GLN A 34 -39.89 14.60 7.25
CA GLN A 34 -39.31 13.47 7.97
C GLN A 34 -38.64 12.47 7.02
N ASN A 35 -39.26 12.15 5.88
CA ASN A 35 -38.66 11.26 4.89
C ASN A 35 -37.43 11.90 4.23
N GLN A 36 -37.46 13.20 3.93
CA GLN A 36 -36.29 13.94 3.44
C GLN A 36 -35.10 13.83 4.39
N ARG A 37 -35.31 14.04 5.70
CA ARG A 37 -34.26 13.86 6.72
C ARG A 37 -33.69 12.44 6.72
N GLN A 38 -34.52 11.43 6.53
CA GLN A 38 -34.06 10.03 6.44
C GLN A 38 -33.23 9.78 5.18
N TYR A 39 -33.62 10.34 4.04
CA TYR A 39 -32.86 10.24 2.79
C TYR A 39 -31.51 10.95 2.88
N ASP A 40 -31.47 12.15 3.47
CA ASP A 40 -30.23 12.91 3.68
C ASP A 40 -29.28 12.15 4.61
N ALA A 41 -29.79 11.61 5.73
CA ALA A 41 -29.01 10.77 6.63
C ALA A 41 -28.48 9.51 5.94
N LYS A 42 -29.27 8.92 5.03
CA LYS A 42 -28.89 7.75 4.24
C LYS A 42 -27.75 8.08 3.27
N ILE A 43 -27.84 9.18 2.52
CA ILE A 43 -26.77 9.63 1.62
C ILE A 43 -25.48 9.89 2.40
N LYS A 44 -25.58 10.60 3.53
CA LYS A 44 -24.43 10.87 4.40
C LYS A 44 -23.78 9.58 4.90
N GLN A 45 -24.57 8.61 5.34
CA GLN A 45 -24.06 7.32 5.78
C GLN A 45 -23.24 6.61 4.69
N LEU A 46 -23.73 6.60 3.44
CA LEU A 46 -23.04 5.97 2.31
C LEU A 46 -21.74 6.71 1.95
N GLU A 47 -21.77 8.04 2.00
CA GLU A 47 -20.60 8.90 1.78
C GLU A 47 -19.51 8.62 2.84
N ASP A 48 -19.89 8.57 4.12
CA ASP A 48 -18.98 8.27 5.23
C ASP A 48 -18.36 6.87 5.07
N GLN A 49 -19.13 5.88 4.63
CA GLN A 49 -18.63 4.52 4.37
C GLN A 49 -17.59 4.51 3.24
N LEU A 50 -17.85 5.22 2.13
CA LEU A 50 -16.89 5.36 1.04
C LEU A 50 -15.61 6.09 1.51
N ALA A 51 -15.75 7.16 2.29
CA ALA A 51 -14.62 7.92 2.82
C ALA A 51 -13.75 7.07 3.75
N ASN A 52 -14.37 6.36 4.69
CA ASN A 52 -13.69 5.45 5.60
C ASN A 52 -12.93 4.35 4.86
N PHE A 53 -13.51 3.79 3.80
CA PHE A 53 -12.83 2.80 2.96
C PHE A 53 -11.50 3.34 2.41
N ARG A 54 -11.52 4.55 1.82
CA ARG A 54 -10.31 5.18 1.26
C ARG A 54 -9.25 5.45 2.32
N ILE A 55 -9.67 5.97 3.48
CA ILE A 55 -8.78 6.25 4.60
C ILE A 55 -8.12 4.96 5.09
N LEU A 56 -8.89 3.89 5.29
CA LEU A 56 -8.38 2.61 5.77
C LEU A 56 -7.42 1.97 4.77
N PHE A 57 -7.73 2.01 3.47
CA PHE A 57 -6.82 1.51 2.43
C PHE A 57 -5.50 2.27 2.45
N ASN A 58 -5.55 3.61 2.42
CA ASN A 58 -4.35 4.45 2.38
C ASN A 58 -3.47 4.23 3.62
N LYS A 59 -4.06 4.16 4.81
CA LYS A 59 -3.31 3.87 6.05
C LYS A 59 -2.57 2.54 6.00
N ARG A 60 -3.18 1.50 5.40
CA ARG A 60 -2.53 0.19 5.27
C ARG A 60 -1.39 0.19 4.25
N ILE A 61 -1.48 0.99 3.21
CA ILE A 61 -0.42 1.18 2.22
C ILE A 61 0.70 2.09 2.76
N GLU A 62 0.37 3.11 3.54
CA GLU A 62 1.35 4.02 4.17
C GLU A 62 2.35 3.31 5.09
N ALA A 63 1.95 2.19 5.68
CA ALA A 63 2.85 1.36 6.48
C ALA A 63 4.07 0.82 5.67
N LEU A 64 4.01 0.81 4.33
CA LEU A 64 5.18 0.53 3.50
C LEU A 64 6.26 1.62 3.63
N THR A 65 5.88 2.88 3.80
CA THR A 65 6.82 3.97 4.05
C THR A 65 7.58 3.73 5.36
N VAL A 66 6.90 3.22 6.39
CA VAL A 66 7.54 2.86 7.66
C VAL A 66 8.55 1.73 7.46
N GLN A 67 8.27 0.75 6.60
CA GLN A 67 9.26 -0.28 6.25
C GLN A 67 10.47 0.31 5.49
N ALA A 68 10.23 1.27 4.61
CA ALA A 68 11.30 1.99 3.91
C ALA A 68 12.18 2.81 4.88
N ASP A 69 11.58 3.48 5.86
CA ASP A 69 12.29 4.23 6.91
C ASP A 69 13.15 3.30 7.78
N SER A 70 12.60 2.15 8.17
CA SER A 70 13.35 1.12 8.90
C SER A 70 14.55 0.60 8.08
N MET A 71 14.36 0.39 6.77
CA MET A 71 15.45 -0.03 5.89
C MET A 71 16.53 1.05 5.74
N GLN A 72 16.14 2.32 5.66
CA GLN A 72 17.10 3.43 5.64
C GLN A 72 18.01 3.38 6.88
N LEU A 73 17.43 3.25 8.08
CA LEU A 73 18.20 3.17 9.32
C LEU A 73 19.21 2.01 9.29
N LYS A 74 18.82 0.85 8.77
CA LYS A 74 19.74 -0.29 8.62
C LYS A 74 20.91 0.00 7.68
N LEU A 75 20.64 0.67 6.56
CA LEU A 75 21.69 1.05 5.60
C LEU A 75 22.63 2.11 6.18
N GLU A 76 22.09 3.07 6.91
CA GLU A 76 22.88 4.08 7.64
C GLU A 76 23.76 3.43 8.72
N GLN A 77 23.23 2.44 9.45
CA GLN A 77 24.01 1.65 10.40
C GLN A 77 25.15 0.87 9.73
N ALA A 78 24.87 0.24 8.57
CA ALA A 78 25.90 -0.46 7.81
C ALA A 78 27.00 0.51 7.34
N SER A 79 26.64 1.70 6.85
CA SER A 79 27.63 2.74 6.48
C SER A 79 28.45 3.17 7.70
N ALA A 80 27.79 3.51 8.81
CA ALA A 80 28.46 3.94 10.03
C ALA A 80 29.40 2.88 10.63
N HIS A 81 29.12 1.60 10.37
CA HIS A 81 30.00 0.49 10.73
C HIS A 81 31.22 0.38 9.78
N LEU A 82 31.00 0.52 8.47
CA LEU A 82 32.05 0.37 7.47
C LEU A 82 32.99 1.58 7.36
N ASP A 83 32.48 2.80 7.58
CA ASP A 83 33.26 4.03 7.40
C ASP A 83 34.54 4.06 8.25
N PRO A 84 34.52 3.72 9.57
CA PRO A 84 35.74 3.65 10.38
C PRO A 84 36.70 2.54 9.93
N ILE A 85 36.19 1.41 9.41
CA ILE A 85 37.03 0.29 8.93
C ILE A 85 37.93 0.75 7.77
N THR A 86 37.44 1.67 6.93
CA THR A 86 38.24 2.24 5.83
C THR A 86 39.45 3.07 6.28
N LEU A 87 39.50 3.45 7.56
CA LEU A 87 40.57 4.27 8.15
C LEU A 87 41.65 3.46 8.86
N ILE A 88 41.45 2.14 9.07
CA ILE A 88 42.37 1.29 9.83
C ILE A 88 43.71 1.12 9.08
N ASP A 89 43.66 0.58 7.86
CA ASP A 89 44.81 0.41 6.97
C ASP A 89 44.36 0.24 5.51
N SER A 90 45.32 0.18 4.58
CA SER A 90 45.04 0.05 3.15
C SER A 90 44.35 -1.26 2.79
N TRP A 91 44.60 -2.35 3.52
CA TRP A 91 43.96 -3.65 3.32
C TRP A 91 42.48 -3.60 3.68
N SER A 92 42.17 -3.09 4.88
CA SER A 92 40.79 -2.94 5.37
C SER A 92 39.99 -2.01 4.46
N LYS A 93 40.60 -0.91 4.00
CA LYS A 93 40.01 -0.02 3.00
C LYS A 93 39.70 -0.74 1.68
N GLN A 94 40.63 -1.56 1.18
CA GLN A 94 40.43 -2.31 -0.06
C GLN A 94 39.32 -3.36 0.09
N CYS A 95 39.26 -4.07 1.22
CA CYS A 95 38.17 -5.01 1.51
C CYS A 95 36.80 -4.32 1.47
N VAL A 96 36.64 -3.17 2.14
CA VAL A 96 35.39 -2.40 2.10
C VAL A 96 35.04 -1.98 0.67
N GLN A 97 36.00 -1.43 -0.09
CA GLN A 97 35.78 -0.98 -1.46
C GLN A 97 35.36 -2.10 -2.43
N ASN A 98 35.88 -3.32 -2.24
CA ASN A 98 35.59 -4.45 -3.10
C ASN A 98 34.13 -4.95 -2.99
N TYR A 99 33.51 -4.77 -1.83
CA TYR A 99 32.20 -5.38 -1.53
C TYR A 99 31.09 -4.35 -1.26
N SER A 100 31.41 -3.12 -0.86
CA SER A 100 30.42 -2.09 -0.54
C SER A 100 29.53 -1.70 -1.72
N GLY A 101 29.98 -1.88 -2.96
CA GLY A 101 29.18 -1.66 -4.18
C GLY A 101 27.95 -2.57 -4.32
N THR A 102 27.86 -3.64 -3.52
CA THR A 102 26.68 -4.52 -3.47
C THR A 102 25.60 -4.04 -2.50
N ILE A 103 25.96 -3.12 -1.59
CA ILE A 103 25.03 -2.47 -0.66
C ILE A 103 24.25 -1.40 -1.45
N PRO A 104 22.90 -1.50 -1.53
CA PRO A 104 22.12 -0.50 -2.23
C PRO A 104 22.16 0.84 -1.51
N THR A 105 22.02 1.93 -2.27
CA THR A 105 21.88 3.26 -1.68
C THR A 105 20.54 3.38 -0.95
N VAL A 106 20.47 4.25 0.06
CA VAL A 106 19.22 4.57 0.78
C VAL A 106 18.10 4.96 -0.19
N SER A 107 18.40 5.80 -1.19
CA SER A 107 17.41 6.20 -2.19
C SER A 107 16.89 5.00 -2.99
N ALA A 108 17.76 4.12 -3.47
CA ALA A 108 17.34 2.96 -4.25
C ALA A 108 16.50 1.99 -3.42
N ALA A 109 16.90 1.74 -2.16
CA ALA A 109 16.18 0.88 -1.23
C ALA A 109 14.80 1.43 -0.85
N ARG A 110 14.70 2.74 -0.56
CA ARG A 110 13.40 3.38 -0.29
C ARG A 110 12.48 3.28 -1.50
N THR A 111 12.97 3.65 -2.68
CA THR A 111 12.18 3.62 -3.92
C THR A 111 11.68 2.22 -4.25
N SER A 112 12.52 1.18 -4.10
CA SER A 112 12.09 -0.19 -4.40
C SER A 112 10.96 -0.66 -3.48
N ILE A 113 11.00 -0.30 -2.19
CA ILE A 113 9.95 -0.60 -1.23
C ILE A 113 8.67 0.20 -1.52
N THR A 114 8.77 1.52 -1.73
CA THR A 114 7.59 2.35 -1.96
C THR A 114 6.89 2.08 -3.29
N ASN A 115 7.61 1.60 -4.30
CA ASN A 115 7.05 1.21 -5.59
C ASN A 115 6.15 -0.03 -5.51
N CYS A 116 6.17 -0.77 -4.40
CA CYS A 116 5.25 -1.87 -4.16
C CYS A 116 3.82 -1.40 -3.82
N ALA A 117 3.60 -0.11 -3.57
CA ALA A 117 2.30 0.43 -3.24
C ALA A 117 1.31 0.32 -4.40
N GLU A 118 0.24 -0.46 -4.20
CA GLU A 118 -0.88 -0.55 -5.12
C GLU A 118 -1.82 0.64 -4.89
N ASN A 119 -2.49 1.07 -5.97
CA ASN A 119 -3.46 2.15 -5.89
C ASN A 119 -4.86 1.62 -5.59
N ILE A 120 -5.77 2.51 -5.17
CA ILE A 120 -7.18 2.19 -4.94
C ILE A 120 -8.05 2.42 -6.20
N ASN A 121 -7.45 2.84 -7.32
CA ASN A 121 -8.20 3.27 -8.49
C ASN A 121 -9.07 2.14 -9.03
N GLY A 122 -10.31 2.48 -9.35
CA GLY A 122 -11.30 1.54 -9.87
C GLY A 122 -11.97 0.66 -8.82
N VAL A 123 -11.43 0.55 -7.60
CA VAL A 123 -11.97 -0.35 -6.56
C VAL A 123 -13.36 0.09 -6.11
N LEU A 124 -13.61 1.40 -6.05
CA LEU A 124 -14.87 1.97 -5.55
C LEU A 124 -15.86 2.41 -6.65
N ASN A 125 -15.59 2.15 -7.93
CA ASN A 125 -16.43 2.63 -9.04
C ASN A 125 -17.90 2.17 -8.90
N SER A 126 -18.14 0.89 -8.60
CA SER A 126 -19.49 0.34 -8.46
C SER A 126 -20.27 0.89 -7.25
N PRO A 127 -19.72 0.92 -6.01
CA PRO A 127 -20.43 1.53 -4.89
C PRO A 127 -20.60 3.04 -5.06
N GLU A 128 -19.62 3.77 -5.63
CA GLU A 128 -19.76 5.20 -5.96
C GLU A 128 -20.88 5.45 -6.97
N SER A 129 -20.96 4.65 -8.02
CA SER A 129 -22.03 4.75 -9.02
C SER A 129 -23.41 4.54 -8.39
N THR A 130 -23.53 3.56 -7.49
CA THR A 130 -24.78 3.30 -6.76
C THR A 130 -25.16 4.48 -5.86
N TYR A 131 -24.19 5.02 -5.12
CA TYR A 131 -24.36 6.24 -4.33
C TYR A 131 -24.83 7.43 -5.19
N ASN A 132 -24.14 7.69 -6.30
CA ASN A 132 -24.44 8.80 -7.21
C ASN A 132 -25.85 8.68 -7.80
N THR A 133 -26.24 7.47 -8.19
CA THR A 133 -27.57 7.20 -8.75
C THR A 133 -28.66 7.42 -7.69
N LEU A 134 -28.44 6.96 -6.45
CA LEU A 134 -29.38 7.19 -5.35
C LEU A 134 -29.51 8.67 -4.98
N ASN A 135 -28.39 9.39 -4.88
CA ASN A 135 -28.37 10.82 -4.61
C ASN A 135 -29.10 11.61 -5.71
N SER A 136 -28.85 11.26 -6.97
CA SER A 136 -29.55 11.84 -8.12
C SER A 136 -31.05 11.56 -8.07
N TYR A 137 -31.46 10.34 -7.71
CA TYR A 137 -32.87 9.97 -7.58
C TYR A 137 -33.59 10.85 -6.56
N TYR A 138 -33.01 11.09 -5.39
CA TYR A 138 -33.62 11.99 -4.40
C TYR A 138 -33.69 13.45 -4.88
N LYS A 139 -32.62 13.95 -5.50
CA LYS A 139 -32.55 15.35 -5.97
C LYS A 139 -33.48 15.64 -7.14
N ASN A 140 -33.71 14.65 -8.00
CA ASN A 140 -34.42 14.83 -9.26
C ASN A 140 -35.78 14.14 -9.26
N ASN A 141 -35.82 12.81 -9.11
CA ASN A 141 -37.04 12.03 -9.25
C ASN A 141 -38.02 12.27 -8.11
N LEU A 142 -37.55 12.19 -6.86
CA LEU A 142 -38.38 12.43 -5.68
C LEU A 142 -38.88 13.88 -5.67
N LYS A 143 -37.99 14.85 -5.88
CA LYS A 143 -38.35 16.27 -5.92
C LYS A 143 -39.39 16.59 -7.00
N SER A 144 -39.20 16.06 -8.20
CA SER A 144 -40.14 16.23 -9.32
C SER A 144 -41.49 15.56 -9.03
N GLY A 145 -41.49 14.33 -8.50
CA GLY A 145 -42.70 13.60 -8.14
C GLY A 145 -43.55 14.33 -7.09
N LEU A 146 -42.90 14.87 -6.04
CA LEU A 146 -43.59 15.67 -5.02
C LEU A 146 -44.17 16.97 -5.60
N ALA A 147 -43.40 17.68 -6.43
CA ALA A 147 -43.88 18.89 -7.11
C ALA A 147 -45.08 18.60 -8.05
N GLN A 148 -45.06 17.44 -8.72
CA GLN A 148 -46.17 17.00 -9.56
C GLN A 148 -47.43 16.71 -8.75
N CYS A 149 -47.32 16.09 -7.58
CA CYS A 149 -48.46 15.86 -6.68
C CYS A 149 -49.14 17.18 -6.28
N VAL A 150 -48.36 18.20 -5.93
CA VAL A 150 -48.88 19.55 -5.61
C VAL A 150 -49.61 20.14 -6.82
N ARG A 151 -49.03 20.03 -8.02
CA ARG A 151 -49.60 20.61 -9.25
C ARG A 151 -50.91 19.95 -9.67
N LEU A 152 -51.02 18.62 -9.55
CA LEU A 152 -52.19 17.87 -10.02
C LEU A 152 -53.35 17.88 -9.02
N HIS A 153 -53.06 18.08 -7.73
CA HIS A 153 -54.07 18.00 -6.66
C HIS A 153 -54.00 19.22 -5.73
N PRO A 154 -54.20 20.45 -6.23
CA PRO A 154 -54.04 21.67 -5.43
C PRO A 154 -55.07 21.82 -4.31
N THR A 155 -56.27 21.24 -4.48
CA THR A 155 -57.39 21.35 -3.53
C THR A 155 -57.94 19.98 -3.08
N ALA A 156 -57.58 18.89 -3.78
CA ALA A 156 -58.08 17.55 -3.53
C ALA A 156 -57.19 16.81 -2.50
N GLN A 157 -57.47 17.03 -1.21
CA GLN A 157 -56.62 16.59 -0.11
C GLN A 157 -56.38 15.06 -0.05
N LEU A 158 -57.39 14.24 -0.33
CA LEU A 158 -57.23 12.79 -0.41
C LEU A 158 -56.31 12.37 -1.57
N ASN A 159 -56.52 12.94 -2.75
CA ASN A 159 -55.71 12.63 -3.94
C ASN A 159 -54.27 13.09 -3.77
N TYR A 160 -54.06 14.25 -3.16
CA TYR A 160 -52.73 14.74 -2.79
C TYR A 160 -52.03 13.76 -1.83
N THR A 161 -52.73 13.34 -0.78
CA THR A 161 -52.20 12.39 0.22
C THR A 161 -51.81 11.05 -0.41
N LEU A 162 -52.66 10.49 -1.26
CA LEU A 162 -52.39 9.24 -1.98
C LEU A 162 -51.20 9.39 -2.94
N CYS A 163 -51.06 10.54 -3.61
CA CYS A 163 -49.94 10.80 -4.51
C CYS A 163 -48.62 10.88 -3.73
N VAL A 164 -48.56 11.69 -2.66
CA VAL A 164 -47.35 11.87 -1.84
C VAL A 164 -46.90 10.56 -1.20
N THR A 165 -47.83 9.81 -0.61
CA THR A 165 -47.52 8.52 0.04
C THR A 165 -47.00 7.49 -0.96
N LYS A 166 -47.54 7.47 -2.19
CA LYS A 166 -47.02 6.63 -3.28
C LYS A 166 -45.60 7.03 -3.68
N VAL A 167 -45.36 8.31 -3.96
CA VAL A 167 -44.03 8.82 -4.37
C VAL A 167 -42.97 8.50 -3.30
N ILE A 168 -43.30 8.68 -2.02
CA ILE A 168 -42.41 8.32 -0.91
C ILE A 168 -42.25 6.80 -0.79
N GLY A 169 -43.30 6.01 -0.99
CA GLY A 169 -43.22 4.54 -1.01
C GLY A 169 -42.27 4.03 -2.10
N ASP A 170 -42.36 4.59 -3.31
CA ASP A 170 -41.47 4.27 -4.43
C ASP A 170 -40.02 4.67 -4.11
N ALA A 171 -39.82 5.84 -3.51
CA ALA A 171 -38.50 6.28 -3.06
C ALA A 171 -37.91 5.36 -1.98
N ASN A 172 -38.70 4.93 -1.01
CA ASN A 172 -38.28 3.97 0.03
C ASN A 172 -37.87 2.63 -0.58
N LYS A 173 -38.64 2.11 -1.54
CA LYS A 173 -38.31 0.87 -2.25
C LYS A 173 -37.00 1.00 -3.04
N TYR A 174 -36.81 2.13 -3.72
CA TYR A 174 -35.58 2.42 -4.47
C TYR A 174 -34.38 2.55 -3.53
N THR A 175 -34.57 3.17 -2.36
CA THR A 175 -33.56 3.31 -1.30
C THR A 175 -33.07 1.96 -0.82
N VAL A 176 -33.98 1.05 -0.45
CA VAL A 176 -33.63 -0.29 0.06
C VAL A 176 -32.86 -1.07 -1.00
N THR A 177 -33.34 -1.07 -2.25
CA THR A 177 -32.67 -1.75 -3.36
C THR A 177 -31.26 -1.20 -3.58
N SER A 178 -31.12 0.13 -3.60
CA SER A 178 -29.84 0.80 -3.81
C SER A 178 -28.87 0.54 -2.65
N GLN A 179 -29.35 0.53 -1.40
CA GLN A 179 -28.53 0.19 -0.23
C GLN A 179 -28.01 -1.25 -0.30
N ASN A 180 -28.85 -2.20 -0.69
CA ASN A 180 -28.43 -3.60 -0.83
C ASN A 180 -27.35 -3.75 -1.90
N ASN A 181 -27.53 -3.10 -3.06
CA ASN A 181 -26.53 -3.07 -4.11
C ASN A 181 -25.22 -2.42 -3.64
N PHE A 182 -25.32 -1.28 -2.97
CA PHE A 182 -24.17 -0.57 -2.41
C PHE A 182 -23.39 -1.49 -1.45
N ASN A 183 -24.07 -2.15 -0.51
CA ASN A 183 -23.42 -3.04 0.46
C ASN A 183 -22.73 -4.22 -0.23
N ASN A 184 -23.39 -4.83 -1.23
CA ASN A 184 -22.82 -5.94 -1.99
C ASN A 184 -21.57 -5.50 -2.77
N TYR A 185 -21.63 -4.35 -3.43
CA TYR A 185 -20.48 -3.81 -4.15
C TYR A 185 -19.37 -3.37 -3.22
N LEU A 186 -19.68 -2.74 -2.09
CA LEU A 186 -18.67 -2.35 -1.11
C LEU A 186 -17.94 -3.58 -0.56
N LYS A 187 -18.64 -4.67 -0.26
CA LYS A 187 -18.02 -5.94 0.16
C LYS A 187 -17.11 -6.55 -0.92
N SER A 188 -17.50 -6.47 -2.19
CA SER A 188 -16.65 -6.91 -3.30
C SER A 188 -15.39 -6.02 -3.43
N SER A 189 -15.56 -4.71 -3.26
CA SER A 189 -14.48 -3.74 -3.21
C SER A 189 -13.51 -4.02 -2.05
N GLU A 190 -14.01 -4.39 -0.87
CA GLU A 190 -13.18 -4.79 0.28
C GLU A 190 -12.27 -5.97 -0.07
N CYS A 191 -12.81 -7.04 -0.66
CA CYS A 191 -12.00 -8.18 -1.09
C CYS A 191 -10.91 -7.79 -2.10
N THR A 192 -11.24 -6.90 -3.04
CA THR A 192 -10.28 -6.41 -4.03
C THR A 192 -9.19 -5.56 -3.38
N ALA A 193 -9.57 -4.65 -2.47
CA ALA A 193 -8.65 -3.84 -1.70
C ALA A 193 -7.71 -4.69 -0.83
N GLU A 194 -8.23 -5.70 -0.13
CA GLU A 194 -7.41 -6.62 0.67
C GLU A 194 -6.39 -7.36 -0.19
N ASN A 195 -6.77 -7.81 -1.40
CA ASN A 195 -5.82 -8.43 -2.31
C ASN A 195 -4.71 -7.47 -2.75
N ARG A 196 -5.05 -6.20 -3.06
CA ARG A 196 -4.05 -5.17 -3.41
C ARG A 196 -3.13 -4.87 -2.25
N VAL A 197 -3.67 -4.68 -1.05
CA VAL A 197 -2.88 -4.51 0.18
C VAL A 197 -1.93 -5.69 0.38
N ARG A 198 -2.43 -6.92 0.29
CA ARG A 198 -1.59 -8.12 0.43
C ARG A 198 -0.47 -8.19 -0.61
N SER A 199 -0.78 -7.88 -1.88
CA SER A 199 0.21 -7.81 -2.97
C SER A 199 1.31 -6.81 -2.64
N SER A 200 0.93 -5.60 -2.20
CA SER A 200 1.85 -4.56 -1.77
C SER A 200 2.77 -5.01 -0.64
N TRP A 201 2.23 -5.67 0.39
CA TRP A 201 3.02 -6.20 1.50
C TRP A 201 3.97 -7.32 1.07
N GLN A 202 3.51 -8.24 0.22
CA GLN A 202 4.35 -9.33 -0.29
C GLN A 202 5.52 -8.79 -1.13
N CYS A 203 5.25 -7.83 -2.02
CA CYS A 203 6.29 -7.14 -2.79
C CYS A 203 7.29 -6.45 -1.86
N SER A 204 6.80 -5.65 -0.91
CA SER A 204 7.65 -4.90 0.01
C SER A 204 8.52 -5.81 0.87
N PHE A 205 7.94 -6.89 1.42
CA PHE A 205 8.69 -7.88 2.17
C PHE A 205 9.80 -8.53 1.32
N GLY A 206 9.50 -8.85 0.06
CA GLY A 206 10.51 -9.34 -0.88
C GLY A 206 11.67 -8.36 -1.10
N GLN A 207 11.37 -7.06 -1.20
CA GLN A 207 12.40 -6.02 -1.30
C GLN A 207 13.23 -5.93 -0.01
N VAL A 208 12.57 -5.88 1.15
CA VAL A 208 13.22 -5.82 2.46
C VAL A 208 14.17 -7.02 2.66
N TYR A 209 13.71 -8.22 2.33
CA TYR A 209 14.51 -9.44 2.41
C TYR A 209 15.72 -9.38 1.46
N SER A 210 15.50 -9.01 0.20
CA SER A 210 16.56 -8.92 -0.81
C SER A 210 17.64 -7.91 -0.42
N ILE A 211 17.24 -6.73 0.05
CA ILE A 211 18.17 -5.70 0.51
C ILE A 211 18.95 -6.18 1.74
N THR A 212 18.25 -6.71 2.75
CA THR A 212 18.89 -7.19 3.98
C THR A 212 19.93 -8.26 3.66
N SER A 213 19.57 -9.25 2.82
CA SER A 213 20.49 -10.31 2.41
C SER A 213 21.73 -9.75 1.68
N ARG A 214 21.57 -8.77 0.79
CA ARG A 214 22.71 -8.13 0.11
C ARG A 214 23.64 -7.42 1.10
N VAL A 215 23.07 -6.69 2.06
CA VAL A 215 23.83 -6.00 3.10
C VAL A 215 24.61 -7.00 3.95
N GLU A 216 23.95 -8.04 4.46
CA GLU A 216 24.58 -9.06 5.31
C GLU A 216 25.70 -9.82 4.58
N VAL A 217 25.47 -10.21 3.33
CA VAL A 217 26.50 -10.84 2.49
C VAL A 217 27.68 -9.90 2.27
N ALA A 218 27.43 -8.62 1.99
CA ALA A 218 28.50 -7.63 1.82
C ALA A 218 29.34 -7.48 3.09
N LEU A 219 28.69 -7.32 4.25
CA LEU A 219 29.37 -7.21 5.54
C LEU A 219 30.20 -8.46 5.86
N GLN A 220 29.63 -9.65 5.67
CA GLN A 220 30.34 -10.91 5.89
C GLN A 220 31.55 -11.07 4.97
N LEU A 221 31.44 -10.68 3.70
CA LEU A 221 32.56 -10.72 2.75
C LEU A 221 33.67 -9.74 3.16
N ILE A 222 33.31 -8.56 3.67
CA ILE A 222 34.27 -7.59 4.21
C ILE A 222 34.98 -8.15 5.43
N ASP A 223 34.23 -8.68 6.41
CA ASP A 223 34.81 -9.27 7.62
C ASP A 223 35.72 -10.46 7.29
N THR A 224 35.29 -11.32 6.39
CA THR A 224 36.07 -12.46 5.90
C THR A 224 37.35 -12.00 5.20
N CYS A 225 37.27 -10.96 4.37
CA CYS A 225 38.44 -10.37 3.70
C CYS A 225 39.44 -9.79 4.72
N ILE A 226 38.95 -9.09 5.75
CA ILE A 226 39.79 -8.53 6.81
C ILE A 226 40.45 -9.65 7.64
N ALA A 227 39.67 -10.64 8.08
CA ALA A 227 40.16 -11.77 8.88
C ALA A 227 41.15 -12.64 8.11
N ASN A 228 40.93 -12.84 6.81
CA ASN A 228 41.80 -13.61 5.93
C ASN A 228 43.02 -12.84 5.42
N ARG A 229 43.40 -11.73 6.09
CA ARG A 229 44.71 -11.08 5.88
C ARG A 229 45.87 -12.09 5.95
N LEU A 230 45.70 -13.22 6.64
CA LEU A 230 46.68 -14.31 6.73
C LEU A 230 46.51 -15.42 5.65
N VAL A 231 45.35 -15.56 5.00
CA VAL A 231 45.14 -16.51 3.87
C VAL A 231 45.48 -15.84 2.53
N CYS A 232 45.31 -14.53 2.43
CA CYS A 232 46.08 -13.66 1.51
C CYS A 232 47.37 -13.15 2.18
N GLY A 233 47.79 -13.80 3.26
CA GLY A 233 49.07 -13.60 3.90
C GLY A 233 50.16 -14.29 3.10
N SER A 234 50.84 -13.50 2.28
CA SER A 234 52.18 -13.80 1.75
C SER A 234 52.35 -15.06 0.91
N ILE A 235 51.82 -15.08 -0.33
CA ILE A 235 52.52 -15.76 -1.45
C ILE A 235 52.38 -15.02 -2.81
N LEU A 236 51.42 -14.10 -3.00
CA LEU A 236 51.22 -13.43 -4.31
C LEU A 236 51.42 -11.90 -4.39
N CYS A 237 52.15 -11.26 -3.47
CA CYS A 237 52.41 -9.80 -3.58
C CYS A 237 53.87 -9.39 -3.32
N SER A 238 54.82 -10.15 -3.84
CA SER A 238 56.18 -9.64 -4.03
C SER A 238 56.62 -10.05 -5.43
N VAL A 239 56.89 -9.03 -6.26
CA VAL A 239 57.41 -9.16 -7.64
C VAL A 239 58.73 -9.97 -7.68
N ASP A 240 59.34 -10.17 -6.52
CA ASP A 240 60.63 -10.83 -6.31
C ASP A 240 60.56 -12.29 -5.84
N LYS A 241 59.41 -12.97 -5.89
CA LYS A 241 59.32 -14.43 -5.60
C LYS A 241 58.76 -15.23 -6.78
N PRO A 242 59.36 -16.39 -7.10
CA PRO A 242 58.96 -17.19 -8.25
C PRO A 242 57.53 -17.73 -8.07
N SER A 243 56.65 -17.43 -9.03
CA SER A 243 55.31 -18.01 -9.13
C SER A 243 55.40 -19.53 -9.09
N CYS A 244 54.53 -20.17 -8.31
CA CYS A 244 54.44 -21.62 -8.26
C CYS A 244 54.09 -22.16 -9.66
N PRO A 245 54.87 -23.11 -10.23
CA PRO A 245 54.62 -23.59 -11.59
C PRO A 245 53.43 -24.53 -11.68
N ASN A 246 53.06 -25.20 -10.57
CA ASN A 246 51.98 -26.18 -10.55
C ASN A 246 50.75 -25.58 -9.84
N VAL A 247 49.86 -24.98 -10.61
CA VAL A 247 48.67 -24.30 -10.10
C VAL A 247 47.42 -25.13 -10.43
N ALA A 248 46.60 -25.42 -9.42
CA ALA A 248 45.27 -26.00 -9.60
C ALA A 248 44.21 -24.93 -9.30
N ASN A 249 43.29 -24.73 -10.25
CA ASN A 249 42.17 -23.82 -10.09
C ASN A 249 40.95 -24.59 -9.59
N VAL A 250 40.29 -24.07 -8.57
CA VAL A 250 39.06 -24.63 -8.03
C VAL A 250 38.01 -23.54 -7.95
N THR A 251 36.79 -23.92 -8.26
CA THR A 251 35.63 -23.03 -8.28
C THR A 251 34.97 -22.99 -6.91
N LEU A 252 34.33 -21.88 -6.57
CA LEU A 252 33.55 -21.77 -5.33
C LEU A 252 32.43 -22.81 -5.24
N ALA A 253 31.95 -23.34 -6.37
CA ALA A 253 30.95 -24.41 -6.42
C ALA A 253 31.47 -25.78 -5.93
N GLU A 254 32.78 -26.00 -6.00
CA GLU A 254 33.44 -27.24 -5.55
C GLU A 254 33.77 -27.20 -4.04
N ILE A 255 33.63 -26.04 -3.42
CA ILE A 255 33.73 -25.86 -1.96
C ILE A 255 32.32 -25.97 -1.41
N ASN A 256 31.99 -27.14 -0.87
CA ASN A 256 30.71 -27.33 -0.18
C ASN A 256 30.79 -26.69 1.23
N PRO A 257 30.03 -25.62 1.52
CA PRO A 257 30.07 -24.97 2.83
C PRO A 257 29.49 -25.82 3.98
N GLN A 258 28.88 -26.98 3.68
CA GLN A 258 28.40 -27.96 4.67
C GLN A 258 29.40 -29.09 4.95
N ASN A 259 30.55 -29.09 4.28
CA ASN A 259 31.57 -30.12 4.44
C ASN A 259 32.94 -29.46 4.67
N ASP A 260 33.56 -29.73 5.81
CA ASP A 260 34.87 -29.20 6.18
C ASP A 260 36.03 -29.73 5.32
N THR A 261 35.72 -30.58 4.33
CA THR A 261 36.70 -31.21 3.44
C THR A 261 36.39 -30.91 1.97
N ILE A 262 37.44 -30.57 1.21
CA ILE A 262 37.39 -30.41 -0.25
C ILE A 262 38.08 -31.59 -0.93
N ARG A 263 37.65 -31.91 -2.16
CA ARG A 263 38.33 -32.93 -2.97
C ARG A 263 39.73 -32.43 -3.33
N ASN A 264 40.76 -33.24 -3.08
CA ASN A 264 42.15 -32.85 -3.39
C ASN A 264 42.28 -32.53 -4.91
N PRO A 265 42.60 -31.28 -5.28
CA PRO A 265 42.69 -30.86 -6.68
C PRO A 265 44.05 -31.22 -7.31
N PHE A 266 45.02 -31.66 -6.52
CA PHE A 266 46.33 -32.07 -7.01
C PHE A 266 46.40 -33.58 -7.20
N THR A 267 45.72 -34.08 -8.24
CA THR A 267 45.75 -35.51 -8.60
C THR A 267 46.98 -35.90 -9.43
N PHE A 268 47.79 -34.93 -9.82
CA PHE A 268 48.91 -35.06 -10.77
C PHE A 268 50.29 -34.85 -10.14
N VAL A 269 50.39 -34.81 -8.81
CA VAL A 269 51.65 -34.50 -8.10
C VAL A 269 52.69 -35.60 -8.31
N THR A 270 53.91 -35.21 -8.66
CA THR A 270 55.08 -36.10 -8.72
C THR A 270 56.16 -35.66 -7.72
N ASN A 271 57.09 -36.56 -7.40
CA ASN A 271 58.19 -36.29 -6.45
C ASN A 271 59.14 -35.16 -6.89
N SER A 272 59.04 -34.68 -8.13
CA SER A 272 59.84 -33.57 -8.67
C SER A 272 59.15 -32.20 -8.58
N MET A 273 57.93 -32.14 -8.04
CA MET A 273 57.20 -30.88 -7.89
C MET A 273 57.58 -30.18 -6.58
N ASN A 274 58.39 -29.12 -6.69
CA ASN A 274 58.89 -28.36 -5.54
C ASN A 274 57.89 -27.35 -4.97
N CYS A 275 56.80 -27.09 -5.69
CA CYS A 275 55.73 -26.19 -5.27
C CYS A 275 54.42 -26.60 -5.96
N VAL A 276 53.34 -26.64 -5.19
CA VAL A 276 51.95 -26.74 -5.68
C VAL A 276 51.12 -25.61 -5.07
N GLU A 277 50.28 -24.95 -5.87
CA GLU A 277 49.48 -23.80 -5.46
C GLU A 277 48.01 -24.01 -5.84
N PHE A 278 47.12 -23.69 -4.90
CA PHE A 278 45.67 -23.75 -5.09
C PHE A 278 45.13 -22.34 -5.29
N ARG A 279 44.37 -22.12 -6.38
CA ARG A 279 43.75 -20.83 -6.67
C ARG A 279 42.23 -20.95 -6.78
N LEU A 280 41.54 -20.01 -6.17
CA LEU A 280 40.10 -19.87 -6.27
C LEU A 280 39.75 -18.96 -7.43
N ASN A 281 39.11 -19.51 -8.46
CA ASN A 281 38.59 -18.72 -9.57
C ASN A 281 37.10 -18.44 -9.37
N ARG A 282 36.69 -17.22 -9.73
CA ARG A 282 35.29 -16.79 -9.77
C ARG A 282 34.48 -17.58 -10.78
#